data_AF-A0A2D8PTS3-F1
#
_entry.id   AF-A0A2D8PTS3-F1
#
_cell.length_a   1.000
_cell.length_b   1.000
_cell.length_c   1.000
_cell.angle_alpha   90.00
_cell.angle_beta   90.00
_cell.angle_gamma   90.00
#
_symmetry.space_group_name_H-M   'P 1'
#
loop_
_entity.id
_entity.type
_entity.pdbx_description
1 polymer ?
#
loop_
_entity_poly.entity_id
_entity_poly.type
_entity_poly.pdbx_seq_one_letter_code
_entity_poly.pdbx_strand_id
1 'polypeptide(L)'
;MEKSASLPDSVSSAGTLGDPRNTVVNTVHRHTHSEPANDMRDFLIHKDGKTYAGAHLLVDLWGVNCLTDPEIMADVLTDAAEAAGATILHIHVHEFGGEGGVSGVAVLAESHISVHTWPELNYAAFDVFMCGTCNPEKAVETLRVRLNPDRFTIDERKRGIVE
;
A
#
# COMPACT_ATOMS: atom_id res chain seq x y z
N MET A 1 -18.68 23.58 -46.78
CA MET A 1 -18.41 24.62 -45.77
C MET A 1 -19.43 24.45 -44.66
N GLU A 2 -18.93 24.46 -43.43
CA GLU A 2 -19.63 24.27 -42.14
C GLU A 2 -20.25 22.88 -41.86
N LYS A 3 -19.77 22.23 -40.79
CA LYS A 3 -20.46 22.26 -39.50
C LYS A 3 -19.59 21.74 -38.35
N SER A 4 -19.74 22.46 -37.24
CA SER A 4 -19.25 22.27 -35.88
C SER A 4 -19.73 20.98 -35.20
N ALA A 5 -18.94 20.45 -34.26
CA ALA A 5 -19.38 19.65 -33.11
C ALA A 5 -18.24 19.68 -32.07
N SER A 6 -18.29 20.53 -31.03
CA SER A 6 -18.99 20.39 -29.73
C SER A 6 -18.20 19.56 -28.70
N LEU A 7 -17.71 20.26 -27.67
CA LEU A 7 -17.06 19.74 -26.46
C LEU A 7 -18.05 18.91 -25.62
N PRO A 8 -17.60 17.90 -24.86
CA PRO A 8 -18.47 17.24 -23.91
C PRO A 8 -18.66 18.08 -22.63
N ASP A 9 -19.93 18.18 -22.23
CA ASP A 9 -20.42 18.89 -21.06
C ASP A 9 -19.90 18.28 -19.74
N SER A 10 -19.29 19.12 -18.90
CA SER A 10 -19.08 18.81 -17.49
C SER A 10 -20.41 18.92 -16.74
N VAL A 11 -20.97 17.80 -16.31
CA VAL A 11 -22.15 17.80 -15.43
C VAL A 11 -21.68 18.03 -13.99
N SER A 12 -21.89 19.25 -13.50
CA SER A 12 -21.81 19.61 -12.08
C SER A 12 -23.22 19.65 -11.50
N SER A 13 -23.57 18.72 -10.62
CA SER A 13 -24.78 18.81 -9.79
C SER A 13 -24.40 19.29 -8.39
N ALA A 14 -24.93 20.44 -8.00
CA ALA A 14 -24.79 21.02 -6.67
C ALA A 14 -25.87 20.50 -5.68
N GLY A 15 -25.47 20.31 -4.42
CA GLY A 15 -26.33 20.07 -3.24
C GLY A 15 -25.98 18.76 -2.53
N THR A 16 -25.33 18.75 -1.37
CA THR A 16 -25.83 19.26 -0.07
C THR A 16 -24.62 19.51 0.85
N LEU A 17 -24.63 20.55 1.69
CA LEU A 17 -23.56 20.82 2.67
C LEU A 17 -23.40 19.63 3.64
N GLY A 18 -22.35 18.83 3.42
CA GLY A 18 -21.84 17.81 4.35
C GLY A 18 -20.49 18.25 4.92
N ASP A 19 -20.15 17.75 6.11
CA ASP A 19 -18.90 18.00 6.84
C ASP A 19 -17.66 17.99 5.90
N PRO A 20 -16.82 19.05 5.88
CA PRO A 20 -15.69 19.18 4.96
C PRO A 20 -14.57 18.13 5.19
N ARG A 21 -14.69 17.25 6.20
CA ARG A 21 -13.66 16.25 6.52
C ARG A 21 -13.79 14.90 5.80
N ASN A 22 -14.72 14.72 4.86
CA ASN A 22 -14.89 13.38 4.26
C ASN A 22 -15.29 13.32 2.77
N THR A 23 -14.86 14.28 1.95
CA THR A 23 -15.00 14.11 0.49
C THR A 23 -13.82 13.28 -0.04
N VAL A 24 -13.95 11.95 0.02
CA VAL A 24 -13.04 11.07 -0.72
C VAL A 24 -13.39 11.19 -2.19
N VAL A 25 -12.54 11.88 -2.95
CA VAL A 25 -12.62 11.88 -4.42
C VAL A 25 -12.05 10.55 -4.90
N ASN A 26 -12.92 9.63 -5.33
CA ASN A 26 -12.51 8.36 -5.93
C ASN A 26 -12.00 8.61 -7.36
N THR A 27 -10.72 8.97 -7.51
CA THR A 27 -10.10 9.06 -8.84
C THR A 27 -9.54 7.71 -9.26
N VAL A 28 -10.22 7.06 -10.22
CA VAL A 28 -9.71 5.83 -10.84
C VAL A 28 -8.65 6.18 -11.88
N HIS A 29 -7.38 5.95 -11.57
CA HIS A 29 -6.28 6.05 -12.53
C HIS A 29 -6.09 4.69 -13.20
N ARG A 30 -6.10 4.64 -14.54
CA ARG A 30 -5.72 3.44 -15.31
C ARG A 30 -4.31 3.63 -15.86
N HIS A 31 -3.35 2.86 -15.37
CA HIS A 31 -2.09 2.69 -16.08
C HIS A 31 -2.35 1.81 -17.30
N THR A 32 -2.08 2.36 -18.50
CA THR A 32 -2.10 1.58 -19.74
C THR A 32 -0.68 1.10 -20.00
N HIS A 33 -0.43 -0.19 -19.82
CA HIS A 33 0.79 -0.80 -20.35
C HIS A 33 0.63 -0.90 -21.86
N SER A 34 1.56 -0.30 -22.62
CA SER A 34 1.73 -0.60 -24.04
C SER A 34 2.29 -2.02 -24.15
N GLU A 35 1.52 -2.96 -24.70
CA GLU A 35 1.93 -4.37 -24.79
C GLU A 35 3.23 -4.56 -25.59
N PRO A 36 4.09 -5.45 -25.10
CA PRO A 36 4.42 -6.65 -25.83
C PRO A 36 3.70 -7.83 -25.18
N ALA A 37 3.31 -8.83 -25.99
CA ALA A 37 2.74 -10.07 -25.50
C ALA A 37 3.69 -10.71 -24.47
N ASN A 38 3.36 -10.58 -23.18
CA ASN A 38 4.14 -11.19 -22.11
C ASN A 38 3.22 -12.08 -21.28
N ASP A 39 3.65 -13.32 -21.12
CA ASP A 39 2.92 -14.45 -20.57
C ASP A 39 2.31 -14.08 -19.20
N MET A 40 1.04 -14.38 -18.93
CA MET A 40 0.40 -14.12 -17.61
C MET A 40 1.16 -14.74 -16.43
N ARG A 41 2.15 -15.60 -16.71
CA ARG A 41 3.01 -16.31 -15.77
C ARG A 41 4.07 -15.41 -15.11
N ASP A 42 4.39 -14.24 -15.67
CA ASP A 42 5.43 -13.37 -15.12
C ASP A 42 5.03 -12.71 -13.78
N PHE A 43 3.73 -12.70 -13.46
CA PHE A 43 3.21 -12.12 -12.22
C PHE A 43 3.03 -13.14 -11.09
N LEU A 44 3.11 -14.44 -11.42
CA LEU A 44 2.95 -15.52 -10.45
C LEU A 44 4.28 -15.79 -9.72
N ILE A 45 4.18 -16.05 -8.42
CA ILE A 45 5.29 -16.49 -7.61
C ILE A 45 5.37 -18.01 -7.67
N HIS A 46 6.56 -18.52 -8.03
CA HIS A 46 6.89 -19.94 -8.02
C HIS A 46 7.91 -20.22 -6.90
N LYS A 47 7.45 -20.74 -5.76
CA LYS A 47 8.31 -21.01 -4.58
C LYS A 47 7.88 -22.31 -3.88
N ASP A 48 8.86 -23.15 -3.56
CA ASP A 48 8.70 -24.45 -2.88
C ASP A 48 7.68 -25.39 -3.54
N GLY A 49 7.71 -25.46 -4.87
CA GLY A 49 6.81 -26.31 -5.65
C GLY A 49 5.35 -25.84 -5.68
N LYS A 50 5.06 -24.62 -5.22
CA LYS A 50 3.73 -24.00 -5.29
C LYS A 50 3.75 -22.81 -6.23
N THR A 51 2.62 -22.59 -6.89
CA THR A 51 2.37 -21.43 -7.74
C THR A 51 1.24 -20.60 -7.17
N TYR A 52 1.49 -19.31 -6.92
CA TYR A 52 0.50 -18.43 -6.30
C TYR A 52 0.66 -16.98 -6.74
N ALA A 53 -0.41 -16.19 -6.67
CA ALA A 53 -0.44 -14.81 -7.16
C ALA A 53 0.41 -13.83 -6.32
N GLY A 54 0.60 -14.07 -5.03
CA GLY A 54 1.45 -13.21 -4.20
C GLY A 54 1.62 -13.68 -2.77
N ALA A 55 2.62 -13.15 -2.08
CA ALA A 55 2.87 -13.41 -0.66
C ALA A 55 2.39 -12.22 0.16
N HIS A 56 1.55 -12.49 1.16
CA HIS A 56 1.03 -11.49 2.08
C HIS A 56 1.55 -11.74 3.48
N LEU A 57 2.42 -10.87 3.98
CA LEU A 57 3.04 -10.98 5.28
C LEU A 57 2.32 -10.02 6.23
N LEU A 58 1.66 -10.56 7.23
CA LEU A 58 1.07 -9.82 8.34
C LEU A 58 2.13 -9.68 9.42
N VAL A 59 2.48 -8.45 9.77
CA VAL A 59 3.62 -8.14 10.63
C VAL A 59 3.17 -7.33 11.83
N ASP A 60 3.37 -7.89 13.01
CA ASP A 60 3.10 -7.22 14.28
C ASP A 60 4.41 -6.74 14.89
N LEU A 61 4.52 -5.45 15.18
CA LEU A 61 5.66 -4.82 15.83
C LEU A 61 5.25 -4.28 17.20
N TRP A 62 6.02 -4.64 18.24
CA TRP A 62 5.78 -4.24 19.63
C TRP A 62 6.99 -3.48 20.18
N GLY A 63 6.74 -2.49 21.04
CA GLY A 63 7.79 -1.67 21.66
C GLY A 63 8.33 -0.56 20.76
N VAL A 64 7.51 -0.02 19.85
CA VAL A 64 7.90 1.04 18.91
C VAL A 64 7.49 2.42 19.45
N ASN A 65 8.40 3.41 19.36
CA ASN A 65 8.21 4.74 19.96
C ASN A 65 7.84 5.86 18.96
N CYS A 66 7.95 5.63 17.65
CA CYS A 66 7.71 6.63 16.58
C CYS A 66 6.38 6.40 15.84
N LEU A 67 5.28 6.25 16.60
CA LEU A 67 3.99 5.78 16.08
C LEU A 67 2.97 6.89 15.76
N THR A 68 3.27 8.15 16.12
CA THR A 68 2.35 9.29 15.94
C THR A 68 2.76 10.22 14.80
N ASP A 69 3.92 9.99 14.19
CA ASP A 69 4.49 10.90 13.19
C ASP A 69 4.15 10.41 11.76
N PRO A 70 3.30 11.14 11.02
CA PRO A 70 2.90 10.73 9.67
C PRO A 70 4.04 10.85 8.65
N GLU A 71 5.01 11.76 8.83
CA GLU A 71 6.15 11.92 7.92
C GLU A 71 7.11 10.74 8.07
N ILE A 72 7.45 10.37 9.32
CA ILE A 72 8.24 9.16 9.60
C ILE A 72 7.56 7.94 9.00
N MET A 73 6.25 7.81 9.14
CA MET A 73 5.53 6.64 8.65
C MET A 73 5.47 6.60 7.11
N ALA A 74 5.35 7.76 6.44
CA ALA A 74 5.47 7.84 4.99
C ALA A 74 6.86 7.41 4.49
N ASP A 75 7.92 7.85 5.18
CA ASP A 75 9.30 7.45 4.86
C ASP A 75 9.54 5.95 5.11
N VAL A 76 8.93 5.38 6.16
CA VAL A 76 9.02 3.93 6.45
C VAL A 76 8.35 3.11 5.35
N LEU A 77 7.16 3.53 4.88
CA LEU A 77 6.46 2.87 3.78
C LEU A 77 7.24 2.98 2.46
N THR A 78 7.85 4.14 2.20
CA THR A 78 8.67 4.38 1.01
C THR A 78 9.88 3.44 0.99
N ASP A 79 10.70 3.47 2.04
CA ASP A 79 11.90 2.64 2.12
C ASP A 79 11.56 1.15 2.04
N ALA A 80 10.48 0.71 2.69
CA ALA A 80 10.07 -0.70 2.67
C ALA A 80 9.66 -1.15 1.26
N ALA A 81 8.95 -0.30 0.51
CA ALA A 81 8.57 -0.58 -0.87
C ALA A 81 9.80 -0.60 -1.79
N GLU A 82 10.69 0.39 -1.68
CA GLU A 82 11.92 0.46 -2.49
C GLU A 82 12.86 -0.72 -2.22
N ALA A 83 13.06 -1.09 -0.95
CA ALA A 83 13.89 -2.22 -0.56
C ALA A 83 13.39 -3.55 -1.12
N ALA A 84 12.08 -3.67 -1.34
CA ALA A 84 11.46 -4.82 -1.95
C ALA A 84 11.47 -4.81 -3.48
N GLY A 85 11.92 -3.73 -4.10
CA GLY A 85 11.89 -3.54 -5.55
C GLY A 85 10.49 -3.24 -6.11
N ALA A 86 9.57 -2.73 -5.27
CA ALA A 86 8.21 -2.42 -5.68
C ALA A 86 8.10 -1.02 -6.29
N THR A 87 7.26 -0.87 -7.30
CA THR A 87 6.92 0.43 -7.87
C THR A 87 5.79 1.08 -7.05
N ILE A 88 6.10 2.20 -6.43
CA ILE A 88 5.13 3.00 -5.66
C ILE A 88 4.28 3.82 -6.64
N LEU A 89 2.95 3.71 -6.53
CA LEU A 89 2.02 4.57 -7.25
C LEU A 89 1.64 5.79 -6.41
N HIS A 90 1.19 5.53 -5.17
CA HIS A 90 0.72 6.54 -4.24
C HIS A 90 1.02 6.14 -2.80
N ILE A 91 1.27 7.12 -1.95
CA ILE A 91 1.34 6.94 -0.50
C ILE A 91 0.31 7.88 0.13
N HIS A 92 -0.53 7.32 1.00
CA HIS A 92 -1.50 8.07 1.80
C HIS A 92 -1.27 7.76 3.25
N VAL A 93 -1.11 8.80 4.06
CA VAL A 93 -0.93 8.70 5.51
C VAL A 93 -1.88 9.67 6.18
N HIS A 94 -2.55 9.22 7.24
CA HIS A 94 -3.47 10.01 8.05
C HIS A 94 -3.07 9.89 9.52
N GLU A 95 -2.83 11.04 10.15
CA GLU A 95 -2.71 11.15 11.61
C GLU A 95 -4.08 11.43 12.24
N PHE A 96 -4.37 10.81 13.37
CA PHE A 96 -5.62 11.04 14.11
C PHE A 96 -5.54 12.19 15.12
N GLY A 97 -4.35 12.79 15.30
CA GLY A 97 -4.10 13.92 16.19
C GLY A 97 -4.12 13.56 17.68
N GLY A 98 -3.54 14.43 18.51
CA GLY A 98 -3.42 14.20 19.96
C GLY A 98 -2.50 13.02 20.26
N GLU A 99 -2.97 12.07 21.09
CA GLU A 99 -2.28 10.80 21.36
C GLU A 99 -2.68 9.68 20.39
N GLY A 100 -3.48 9.99 19.37
CA GLY A 100 -3.89 9.03 18.34
C GLY A 100 -2.73 8.63 17.43
N GLY A 101 -2.78 7.41 16.91
CA GLY A 101 -1.79 6.91 15.98
C GLY A 101 -1.94 7.45 14.55
N VAL A 102 -1.25 6.75 13.67
CA VAL A 102 -1.25 6.90 12.21
C VAL A 102 -1.88 5.67 11.55
N SER A 103 -2.65 5.92 10.47
CA SER A 103 -2.97 4.91 9.45
C SER A 103 -2.36 5.31 8.11
N GLY A 104 -1.71 4.36 7.43
CA GLY A 104 -1.04 4.63 6.17
C GLY A 104 -1.13 3.47 5.18
N VAL A 105 -1.05 3.78 3.89
CA VAL A 105 -0.97 2.79 2.81
C VAL A 105 -0.10 3.31 1.68
N ALA A 106 0.86 2.50 1.26
CA ALA A 106 1.53 2.60 -0.02
C ALA A 106 0.80 1.69 -1.02
N VAL A 107 0.17 2.30 -2.02
CA VAL A 107 -0.39 1.60 -3.16
C VAL A 107 0.74 1.35 -4.14
N LEU A 108 1.00 0.07 -4.41
CA LEU A 108 2.04 -0.37 -5.34
C LEU A 108 1.39 -0.74 -6.68
N ALA A 109 2.21 -0.91 -7.73
CA ALA A 109 1.71 -1.22 -9.08
C ALA A 109 0.65 -2.35 -9.12
N GLU A 110 0.79 -3.37 -8.26
CA GLU A 110 -0.11 -4.54 -8.24
C GLU A 110 -0.43 -5.05 -6.82
N SER A 111 -0.06 -4.30 -5.77
CA SER A 111 -0.18 -4.75 -4.38
C SER A 111 -0.16 -3.56 -3.40
N HIS A 112 0.16 -3.78 -2.11
CA HIS A 112 0.24 -2.70 -1.13
C HIS A 112 1.17 -3.01 0.05
N ILE A 113 1.59 -1.96 0.73
CA ILE A 113 2.02 -2.01 2.13
C ILE A 113 1.08 -1.11 2.94
N SER A 114 0.43 -1.60 3.98
CA SER A 114 -0.34 -0.75 4.90
C SER A 114 0.17 -0.83 6.33
N VAL A 115 -0.16 0.21 7.11
CA VAL A 115 0.18 0.32 8.53
C VAL A 115 -0.98 0.92 9.32
N HIS A 116 -1.19 0.35 10.51
CA HIS A 116 -1.99 0.94 11.55
C HIS A 116 -1.20 0.93 12.86
N THR A 117 -1.26 2.02 13.61
CA THR A 117 -0.47 2.17 14.83
C THR A 117 -1.35 2.51 16.03
N TRP A 118 -0.93 2.00 17.19
CA TRP A 118 -1.53 2.21 18.50
C TRP A 118 -0.43 2.66 19.47
N PRO A 119 -0.12 3.98 19.52
CA PRO A 119 0.88 4.54 20.42
C PRO A 119 0.67 4.14 21.88
N GLU A 120 -0.59 4.05 22.32
CA GLU A 120 -0.96 3.65 23.68
C GLU A 120 -0.58 2.20 24.03
N LEU A 121 -0.30 1.38 23.03
CA LEU A 121 0.18 -0.01 23.17
C LEU A 121 1.63 -0.19 22.72
N ASN A 122 2.30 0.87 22.26
CA ASN A 122 3.58 0.79 21.53
C ASN A 122 3.54 -0.27 20.41
N TYR A 123 2.44 -0.32 19.67
CA TYR A 123 2.15 -1.37 18.69
C TYR A 123 1.92 -0.81 17.29
N ALA A 124 2.47 -1.48 16.28
CA ALA A 124 2.16 -1.24 14.88
C ALA A 124 1.85 -2.56 14.15
N ALA A 125 0.75 -2.57 13.42
CA ALA A 125 0.36 -3.64 12.52
C ALA A 125 0.73 -3.22 11.09
N PHE A 126 1.45 -4.07 10.38
CA PHE A 126 1.77 -3.89 8.97
C PHE A 126 1.23 -5.05 8.14
N ASP A 127 0.70 -4.73 6.97
CA ASP A 127 0.35 -5.69 5.92
C ASP A 127 1.31 -5.47 4.75
N VAL A 128 2.17 -6.44 4.45
CA VAL A 128 3.10 -6.39 3.32
C VAL A 128 2.64 -7.40 2.28
N PHE A 129 1.88 -6.95 1.28
CA PHE A 129 1.42 -7.78 0.19
C PHE A 129 2.20 -7.49 -1.08
N MET A 130 2.81 -8.52 -1.69
CA MET A 130 3.62 -8.38 -2.90
C MET A 130 3.44 -9.57 -3.86
N CYS A 131 3.59 -9.29 -5.16
CA CYS A 131 3.50 -10.24 -6.28
C CYS A 131 4.74 -10.14 -7.18
N GLY A 132 4.83 -11.04 -8.18
CA GLY A 132 5.89 -11.05 -9.18
C GLY A 132 7.30 -11.14 -8.58
N THR A 133 8.20 -10.29 -9.05
CA THR A 133 9.63 -10.30 -8.66
C THR A 133 9.94 -9.53 -7.37
N CYS A 134 8.94 -8.95 -6.70
CA CYS A 134 9.14 -8.18 -5.48
C CYS A 134 9.54 -9.08 -4.31
N ASN A 135 10.36 -8.57 -3.39
CA ASN A 135 10.81 -9.32 -2.22
C ASN A 135 10.19 -8.78 -0.92
N PRO A 136 9.08 -9.37 -0.43
CA PRO A 136 8.43 -8.90 0.79
C PRO A 136 9.28 -9.06 2.04
N GLU A 137 10.20 -10.04 2.09
CA GLU A 137 11.10 -10.23 3.23
C GLU A 137 12.05 -9.02 3.40
N LYS A 138 12.45 -8.38 2.30
CA LYS A 138 13.25 -7.14 2.33
C LYS A 138 12.46 -5.93 2.84
N ALA A 139 11.17 -5.85 2.52
CA ALA A 139 10.28 -4.84 3.10
C ALA A 139 10.24 -5.01 4.62
N VAL A 140 9.98 -6.22 5.10
CA VAL A 140 9.86 -6.50 6.54
C VAL A 140 11.16 -6.25 7.29
N GLU A 141 12.31 -6.61 6.72
CA GLU A 141 13.61 -6.30 7.32
C GLU A 141 13.83 -4.77 7.42
N THR A 142 13.39 -4.02 6.42
CA THR A 142 13.44 -2.56 6.44
C THR A 142 12.55 -1.97 7.54
N LEU A 143 11.32 -2.48 7.70
CA LEU A 143 10.44 -2.10 8.81
C LEU A 143 11.10 -2.36 10.16
N ARG A 144 11.73 -3.52 10.34
CA ARG A 144 12.44 -3.90 11.57
C ARG A 144 13.59 -2.94 11.88
N VAL A 145 14.38 -2.56 10.87
CA VAL A 145 15.52 -1.64 11.05
C VAL A 145 15.04 -0.22 11.34
N ARG A 146 14.04 0.28 10.59
CA ARG A 146 13.55 1.66 10.73
C ARG A 146 12.81 1.90 12.04
N LEU A 147 12.04 0.92 12.51
CA LEU A 147 11.18 1.06 13.68
C LEU A 147 11.76 0.46 14.96
N ASN A 148 12.80 -0.37 14.84
CA ASN A 148 13.54 -0.99 15.94
C ASN A 148 12.63 -1.52 17.08
N PRO A 149 11.70 -2.45 16.77
CA PRO A 149 10.78 -2.99 17.76
C PRO A 149 11.50 -3.90 18.77
N ASP A 150 11.00 -3.94 20.00
CA ASP A 150 11.45 -4.89 21.03
C ASP A 150 11.09 -6.33 20.65
N ARG A 151 9.93 -6.52 20.01
CA ARG A 151 9.43 -7.82 19.56
C ARG A 151 8.68 -7.66 18.25
N PHE A 152 8.86 -8.62 17.35
CA PHE A 152 8.06 -8.69 16.13
C PHE A 152 7.62 -10.13 15.82
N THR A 153 6.50 -10.26 15.12
CA THR A 153 6.03 -11.54 14.57
C THR A 153 5.60 -11.36 13.12
N ILE A 154 5.73 -12.43 12.33
CA ILE A 154 5.37 -12.45 10.92
C ILE A 154 4.46 -13.67 10.69
N ASP A 155 3.31 -13.46 10.07
CA ASP A 155 2.43 -14.51 9.56
C ASP A 155 2.32 -14.38 8.03
N GLU A 156 2.83 -15.37 7.30
CA GLU A 156 2.80 -15.37 5.84
C GLU A 156 1.57 -16.11 5.30
N ARG A 157 0.89 -15.49 4.34
CA ARG A 157 -0.22 -16.06 3.59
C ARG A 157 0.04 -15.99 2.09
N LYS A 158 0.08 -17.15 1.45
CA LYS A 158 0.09 -17.28 -0.01
C LYS A 158 -1.31 -16.93 -0.54
N ARG A 159 -1.39 -15.96 -1.45
CA ARG A 159 -2.63 -15.44 -2.04
C ARG A 159 -2.80 -16.01 -3.44
N GLY A 160 -4.01 -16.45 -3.78
CA GLY A 160 -4.33 -16.97 -5.12
C GLY A 160 -3.51 -18.21 -5.47
N ILE A 161 -3.57 -19.26 -4.63
CA ILE A 161 -2.91 -20.54 -4.90
C ILE A 161 -3.55 -21.16 -6.14
N VAL A 162 -2.72 -21.47 -7.12
CA VAL A 162 -3.12 -22.10 -8.38
C VAL A 162 -2.92 -23.61 -8.29
N GLU A 163 -1.75 -24.02 -7.78
CA GLU A 163 -1.32 -25.42 -7.60
C GLU A 163 -0.43 -25.57 -6.35
#